data_AF-A0A9N9D2L8-F1
#
_entry.id   AF-A0A9N9D2L8-F1
#
_cell.length_a   1.000
_cell.length_b   1.000
_cell.length_c   1.000
_cell.angle_alpha   90.00
_cell.angle_beta   90.00
_cell.angle_gamma   90.00
#
_symmetry.space_group_name_H-M   'P 1'
#
loop_
_entity.id
_entity.type
_entity.pdbx_description
1 polymer ?
#
loop_
_entity_poly.entity_id
_entity_poly.type
_entity_poly.pdbx_seq_one_letter_code
_entity_poly.pdbx_strand_id
1 'polypeptide(L)'
;LISAEDDNRKSNQEVIKRYYNFGLNLTKRLEYHKKSHKKQVTKILVNDEVRNQISKEVSDDALGKKTERARKIYNLFDAIGEDKIVRKSK
;
A
#
# COMPACT_ATOMS: atom_id res chain seq x y z
N LEU A 1 16.44 -12.78 25.94
CA LEU A 1 16.68 -12.22 24.59
C LEU A 1 15.48 -12.32 23.63
N ILE A 2 14.32 -12.84 24.05
CA ILE A 2 13.17 -13.17 23.16
C ILE A 2 12.27 -11.94 22.85
N SER A 3 12.24 -10.91 23.70
CA SER A 3 11.28 -9.79 23.57
C SER A 3 11.48 -8.94 22.31
N ALA A 4 12.71 -8.55 21.99
CA ALA A 4 12.97 -7.60 20.90
C ALA A 4 12.69 -8.19 19.51
N GLU A 5 12.92 -9.49 19.33
CA GLU A 5 12.63 -10.18 18.06
C GLU A 5 11.13 -10.34 17.83
N ASP A 6 10.38 -10.63 18.88
CA ASP A 6 8.91 -10.70 18.83
C ASP A 6 8.27 -9.34 18.60
N ASP A 7 8.78 -8.28 19.22
CA ASP A 7 8.32 -6.91 19.01
C ASP A 7 8.63 -6.43 17.59
N ASN A 8 9.83 -6.73 17.07
CA ASN A 8 10.19 -6.46 15.68
C ASN A 8 9.29 -7.23 14.69
N ARG A 9 8.96 -8.48 14.98
CA ARG A 9 8.06 -9.29 14.14
C ARG A 9 6.66 -8.69 14.09
N LYS A 10 6.08 -8.31 15.23
CA LYS A 10 4.78 -7.64 15.30
C LYS A 10 4.79 -6.30 14.55
N SER A 11 5.84 -5.51 14.75
CA SER A 11 6.04 -4.23 14.04
C SER A 11 6.09 -4.42 12.51
N ASN A 12 6.83 -5.43 12.05
CA ASN A 12 6.92 -5.75 10.62
C ASN A 12 5.58 -6.20 10.02
N GLN A 13 4.81 -7.02 10.74
CA GLN A 13 3.47 -7.44 10.31
C GLN A 13 2.52 -6.25 10.20
N GLU A 14 2.54 -5.35 11.18
CA GLU A 14 1.76 -4.11 11.15
C GLU A 14 2.13 -3.23 9.95
N VAL A 15 3.43 -3.07 9.68
CA VAL A 15 3.90 -2.32 8.50
C VAL A 15 3.39 -2.96 7.20
N ILE A 16 3.49 -4.29 7.06
CA ILE A 16 2.99 -5.01 5.89
C ILE A 16 1.48 -4.80 5.75
N LYS A 17 0.71 -4.91 6.84
CA LYS A 17 -0.75 -4.72 6.84
C LYS A 17 -1.14 -3.31 6.42
N ARG A 18 -0.42 -2.28 6.87
CA ARG A 18 -0.63 -0.88 6.44
C ARG A 18 -0.36 -0.72 4.94
N TYR A 19 0.72 -1.30 4.42
CA TYR A 19 1.00 -1.26 2.97
C TYR A 19 -0.02 -2.04 2.14
N TYR A 20 -0.49 -3.20 2.62
CA TYR A 20 -1.55 -3.98 1.99
C TYR A 20 -2.83 -3.15 1.86
N ASN A 21 -3.30 -2.58 2.98
CA ASN A 21 -4.48 -1.72 3.00
C ASN A 21 -4.32 -0.50 2.10
N PHE A 22 -3.13 0.09 2.08
CA PHE A 22 -2.86 1.21 1.19
C PHE A 22 -2.93 0.79 -0.28
N GLY A 23 -2.34 -0.35 -0.66
CA GLY A 23 -2.40 -0.88 -2.02
C GLY A 23 -3.84 -1.24 -2.45
N LEU A 24 -4.64 -1.83 -1.57
CA LEU A 24 -6.07 -2.09 -1.81
C LEU A 24 -6.84 -0.80 -2.12
N ASN A 25 -6.65 0.24 -1.30
CA ASN A 25 -7.33 1.52 -1.50
C ASN A 25 -6.84 2.23 -2.77
N LEU A 26 -5.55 2.18 -3.08
CA LEU A 26 -4.99 2.67 -4.35
C LEU A 26 -5.67 1.99 -5.55
N THR A 27 -5.78 0.66 -5.52
CA THR A 27 -6.45 -0.10 -6.58
C THR A 27 -7.90 0.32 -6.73
N LYS A 28 -8.66 0.46 -5.63
CA LYS A 28 -10.05 0.94 -5.66
C LYS A 28 -10.19 2.34 -6.27
N ARG A 29 -9.29 3.28 -5.94
CA ARG A 29 -9.30 4.64 -6.52
C ARG A 29 -8.92 4.63 -8.00
N LEU A 30 -7.96 3.80 -8.40
CA LEU A 30 -7.62 3.61 -9.80
C LEU A 30 -8.81 3.07 -10.60
N GLU A 31 -9.49 2.03 -10.11
CA GLU A 31 -10.69 1.49 -10.78
C GLU A 31 -11.85 2.48 -10.81
N TYR A 32 -12.03 3.30 -9.77
CA TYR A 32 -13.02 4.38 -9.77
C TYR A 32 -12.79 5.37 -10.90
N HIS A 33 -11.56 5.88 -11.05
CA HIS A 33 -11.23 6.88 -12.05
C HIS A 33 -11.15 6.33 -13.48
N LYS A 34 -10.77 5.05 -13.65
CA LYS A 34 -10.76 4.38 -14.96
C LYS A 34 -12.13 4.36 -15.65
N LYS A 35 -13.23 4.46 -14.88
CA LYS A 35 -14.60 4.49 -15.42
C LYS A 35 -14.87 5.72 -16.28
N SER A 36 -14.21 6.83 -16.00
CA SER A 36 -14.48 8.13 -16.63
C SER A 36 -13.24 8.78 -17.26
N HIS A 37 -12.04 8.23 -17.04
CA HIS A 37 -10.79 8.84 -17.48
C HIS A 37 -9.86 7.86 -18.18
N LYS A 38 -9.06 8.38 -19.12
CA LYS A 38 -7.94 7.63 -19.71
C LYS A 38 -6.90 7.27 -18.64
N LYS A 39 -6.15 6.21 -18.89
CA LYS A 39 -5.12 5.66 -17.97
C LYS A 39 -4.16 6.71 -17.42
N GLN A 40 -3.70 7.64 -18.25
CA GLN A 40 -2.76 8.69 -17.84
C GLN A 40 -3.40 9.66 -16.84
N VAL A 41 -4.61 10.15 -17.14
CA VAL A 41 -5.37 11.06 -16.27
C VAL A 41 -5.72 10.38 -14.94
N THR A 42 -6.15 9.12 -14.99
CA THR A 42 -6.41 8.32 -13.78
C THR A 42 -5.20 8.29 -12.84
N LYS A 43 -3.98 8.07 -13.38
CA LYS A 43 -2.76 8.03 -12.55
C LYS A 43 -2.47 9.38 -11.90
N ILE A 44 -2.66 10.48 -12.63
CA ILE A 44 -2.44 11.84 -12.10
C ILE A 44 -3.40 12.10 -10.95
N LEU A 45 -4.70 11.87 -11.15
CA LEU A 45 -5.73 12.09 -10.12
C LEU A 45 -5.45 11.29 -8.85
N VAL A 46 -5.11 10.00 -8.98
CA VAL A 46 -4.79 9.17 -7.81
C VAL A 46 -3.50 9.64 -7.12
N ASN A 47 -2.47 10.04 -7.87
CA ASN A 47 -1.25 10.56 -7.27
C ASN A 47 -1.50 11.87 -6.51
N ASP A 48 -2.32 12.78 -7.06
CA ASP A 48 -2.68 14.03 -6.41
C ASP A 48 -3.48 13.79 -5.11
N GLU A 49 -4.42 12.84 -5.12
CA GLU A 49 -5.15 12.42 -3.93
C GLU A 49 -4.23 11.89 -2.82
N VAL A 50 -3.28 11.03 -3.19
CA VAL A 50 -2.31 10.47 -2.22
C VAL A 50 -1.39 11.55 -1.69
N ARG A 51 -0.90 12.44 -2.57
CA ARG A 51 -0.04 13.57 -2.19
C ARG A 51 -0.75 14.47 -1.18
N ASN A 52 -2.03 14.79 -1.42
CA ASN A 52 -2.83 15.61 -0.52
C ASN A 52 -3.06 14.98 0.86
N GLN A 53 -3.01 13.65 0.98
CA GLN A 53 -3.15 12.95 2.27
C GLN A 53 -1.85 12.83 3.06
N ILE A 54 -0.70 12.93 2.41
CA ILE A 54 0.61 12.73 3.06
C ILE A 54 1.28 14.07 3.32
N SER A 55 1.61 14.80 2.25
CA SER A 55 2.22 16.12 2.26
C SER A 55 2.40 16.57 0.81
N LYS A 56 2.14 17.85 0.54
CA LYS A 56 2.39 18.45 -0.79
C LYS A 56 3.88 18.53 -1.13
N GLU A 57 4.75 18.45 -0.14
CA GLU A 57 6.22 18.55 -0.29
C GLU A 57 6.85 17.23 -0.78
N VAL A 58 6.09 16.13 -0.83
CA VAL A 58 6.62 14.84 -1.27
C VAL A 58 6.90 14.87 -2.77
N SER A 59 8.12 14.48 -3.18
CA SER A 59 8.50 14.41 -4.58
C SER A 59 7.71 13.33 -5.33
N ASP A 60 7.55 13.49 -6.64
CA ASP A 60 6.86 12.49 -7.49
C ASP A 60 7.54 11.13 -7.44
N ASP A 61 8.87 11.10 -7.38
CA ASP A 61 9.64 9.87 -7.26
C ASP A 61 9.38 9.15 -5.92
N ALA A 62 9.43 9.89 -4.81
CA ALA A 62 9.17 9.32 -3.49
C ALA A 62 7.73 8.79 -3.38
N LEU A 63 6.76 9.55 -3.91
CA LEU A 63 5.37 9.14 -4.00
C LEU A 63 5.21 7.86 -4.84
N GLY A 64 5.81 7.83 -6.04
CA GLY A 64 5.78 6.69 -6.96
C GLY A 64 6.37 5.43 -6.34
N LYS A 65 7.52 5.53 -5.66
CA LYS A 65 8.12 4.39 -4.93
C LYS A 65 7.19 3.86 -3.84
N LYS A 66 6.54 4.76 -3.10
CA LYS A 66 5.62 4.38 -2.01
C LYS A 66 4.36 3.68 -2.54
N THR A 67 3.74 4.22 -3.59
CA THR A 67 2.53 3.65 -4.20
C THR A 67 2.83 2.33 -4.92
N GLU A 68 3.98 2.21 -5.59
CA GLU A 68 4.41 0.95 -6.22
C GLU A 68 4.68 -0.14 -5.18
N ARG A 69 5.36 0.19 -4.08
CA ARG A 69 5.56 -0.76 -2.96
C ARG A 69 4.23 -1.25 -2.39
N ALA A 70 3.29 -0.34 -2.15
CA ALA A 70 1.96 -0.67 -1.64
C ALA A 70 1.21 -1.61 -2.61
N ARG A 71 1.22 -1.31 -3.91
CA ARG A 71 0.60 -2.15 -4.94
C ARG A 71 1.22 -3.54 -5.01
N LYS A 72 2.56 -3.65 -4.94
CA LYS A 72 3.23 -4.96 -4.93
C LYS A 72 2.86 -5.81 -3.71
N ILE A 73 2.83 -5.20 -2.52
CA ILE A 73 2.41 -5.89 -1.29
C ILE A 73 0.95 -6.32 -1.39
N TYR A 74 0.06 -5.42 -1.84
CA TYR A 74 -1.34 -5.75 -2.07
C TYR A 74 -1.50 -6.92 -3.03
N ASN A 75 -0.93 -6.84 -4.25
CA ASN A 75 -1.05 -7.91 -5.25
C ASN A 75 -0.53 -9.26 -4.74
N LEU A 76 0.54 -9.26 -3.94
CA LEU A 76 1.07 -10.49 -3.35
C LEU A 76 0.07 -11.13 -2.40
N PHE A 77 -0.43 -10.38 -1.42
CA PHE A 77 -1.31 -10.92 -0.37
C PHE A 77 -2.76 -11.07 -0.81
N ASP A 78 -3.21 -10.34 -1.83
CA ASP A 78 -4.48 -10.58 -2.52
C ASP A 78 -4.47 -11.96 -3.21
N ALA A 79 -3.31 -12.36 -3.77
CA ALA A 79 -3.15 -13.66 -4.42
C ALA A 79 -2.97 -14.84 -3.44
N ILE A 80 -2.24 -14.65 -2.33
CA ILE A 80 -1.93 -15.75 -1.38
C ILE A 80 -2.82 -15.78 -0.13
N GLY A 81 -3.65 -14.75 0.07
CA GLY A 81 -4.52 -14.56 1.23
C GLY A 81 -3.98 -13.52 2.22
N GLU A 82 -4.86 -12.59 2.64
CA GLU A 82 -4.54 -11.58 3.67
C GLU A 82 -4.16 -12.24 5.01
N ASP A 83 -4.73 -13.41 5.30
CA ASP A 83 -4.40 -14.19 6.49
C ASP A 83 -2.92 -14.58 6.56
N LYS A 84 -2.20 -14.59 5.42
CA LYS A 84 -0.76 -14.87 5.36
C LYS A 84 0.11 -13.71 5.83
N ILE A 85 -0.45 -12.51 6.02
CA ILE A 85 0.26 -11.37 6.63
C ILE A 85 0.53 -11.67 8.11
N VAL A 86 -0.42 -12.32 8.79
CA VAL A 86 -0.31 -12.68 10.20
C VAL A 86 0.11 -14.14 10.29
N ARG A 87 1.38 -14.39 10.60
CA ARG A 87 1.82 -15.75 10.90
C ARG A 87 1.21 -16.13 12.24
N LYS A 88 0.26 -17.07 12.26
CA LYS A 88 -0.20 -17.69 13.51
C LYS A 88 1.04 -18.29 14.18
N SER A 89 1.43 -17.76 15.33
CA SER A 89 2.40 -18.43 16.19
C SER A 89 1.83 -19.82 16.50
N LYS A 90 2.57 -20.86 16.15
CA LYS A 90 2.36 -22.20 16.69
C LYS A 90 2.87 -22.24 18.12
#